data_AF-A0A7X7SLK9-F1
#
_entry.id   AF-A0A7X7SLK9-F1
#
_cell.length_a   1.000
_cell.length_b   1.000
_cell.length_c   1.000
_cell.angle_alpha   90.00
_cell.angle_beta   90.00
_cell.angle_gamma   90.00
#
_symmetry.space_group_name_H-M   'P 1'
#
loop_
_entity.id
_entity.type
_entity.pdbx_description
1 polymer ?
#
loop_
_entity_poly.entity_id
_entity_poly.type
_entity_poly.pdbx_seq_one_letter_code
_entity_poly.pdbx_strand_id
1 'polypeptide(L)'
;MCGICGIYNYRDGEPVSQTTVRDMTAAMVHRGPDDDGFHFAGALGLGMRRLSIIDLEGGAQPIASEAGTHITVCNGEIYNFRELRAELEAHGHIFRTRSDTEALVHAYEQWDFAFLTHLNGMFGLALWDAAERTLVLARDPYGIKPLYYHDTGDTIRFASEIKSLLCDPAVPRAVDPLGLDLYLSFSYVPSPRTAFAGIHRLPPGYALVCTPRGCALRRYHIAAPTAMDSRGEAALVEELRELIAAAVRRQMVADVPVGALLSGGVDSTTTATL
;
A
#
# COMPACT_ATOMS: atom_id res chain seq x y z
N MET A 1 10.93 -3.43 5.44
CA MET A 1 9.69 -2.87 4.87
C MET A 1 8.75 -4.04 4.66
N CYS A 2 7.49 -4.02 5.08
CA CYS A 2 6.59 -5.17 4.87
C CYS A 2 6.41 -5.58 3.39
N GLY A 3 5.76 -6.73 3.15
CA GLY A 3 5.37 -7.21 1.83
C GLY A 3 3.99 -7.83 1.85
N ILE A 4 3.08 -7.36 1.00
CA ILE A 4 1.71 -7.89 0.89
C ILE A 4 1.53 -8.66 -0.42
N CYS A 5 0.66 -9.66 -0.41
CA CYS A 5 0.20 -10.35 -1.62
C CYS A 5 -1.20 -10.93 -1.43
N GLY A 6 -1.78 -11.40 -2.52
CA GLY A 6 -3.04 -12.12 -2.47
C GLY A 6 -3.59 -12.50 -3.83
N ILE A 7 -4.67 -13.29 -3.77
CA ILE A 7 -5.43 -13.81 -4.91
C ILE A 7 -6.91 -13.59 -4.60
N TYR A 8 -7.67 -13.13 -5.59
CA TYR A 8 -9.12 -13.07 -5.52
C TYR A 8 -9.75 -13.61 -6.81
N ASN A 9 -10.39 -14.77 -6.71
CA ASN A 9 -11.14 -15.44 -7.78
C ASN A 9 -12.54 -14.82 -7.87
N TYR A 10 -12.65 -13.62 -8.43
CA TYR A 10 -13.84 -12.80 -8.30
C TYR A 10 -15.02 -13.23 -9.18
N ARG A 11 -14.78 -13.99 -10.26
CA ARG A 11 -15.83 -14.35 -11.23
C ARG A 11 -16.53 -15.67 -10.90
N ASP A 12 -15.78 -16.74 -10.70
CA ASP A 12 -16.33 -18.07 -10.40
C ASP A 12 -16.59 -18.28 -8.89
N GLY A 13 -15.88 -17.52 -8.04
CA GLY A 13 -15.97 -17.65 -6.60
C GLY A 13 -15.30 -18.92 -6.06
N GLU A 14 -14.50 -19.60 -6.89
CA GLU A 14 -13.83 -20.84 -6.49
C GLU A 14 -12.81 -20.56 -5.39
N PRO A 15 -12.64 -21.46 -4.41
CA PRO A 15 -11.66 -21.26 -3.34
C PRO A 15 -10.24 -21.06 -3.88
N VAL A 16 -9.52 -20.10 -3.31
CA VAL A 16 -8.11 -19.88 -3.70
C VAL A 16 -7.21 -20.99 -3.17
N SER A 17 -6.12 -21.26 -3.89
CA SER A 17 -5.05 -22.12 -3.42
C SER A 17 -4.30 -21.46 -2.25
N GLN A 18 -4.52 -21.96 -1.04
CA GLN A 18 -3.78 -21.47 0.14
C GLN A 18 -2.28 -21.69 0.00
N THR A 19 -1.85 -22.80 -0.61
CA THR A 19 -0.44 -23.09 -0.89
C THR A 19 0.18 -22.01 -1.76
N THR A 20 -0.51 -21.60 -2.83
CA THR A 20 0.00 -20.55 -3.72
C THR A 20 0.18 -19.23 -2.97
N VAL A 21 -0.80 -18.79 -2.18
CA VAL A 21 -0.69 -17.55 -1.38
C VAL A 21 0.46 -17.63 -0.38
N ARG A 22 0.67 -18.80 0.25
CA ARG A 22 1.82 -19.04 1.15
C ARG A 22 3.15 -18.94 0.43
N ASP A 23 3.27 -19.52 -0.76
CA ASP A 23 4.50 -19.44 -1.57
C ASP A 23 4.78 -18.00 -2.03
N MET A 24 3.75 -17.27 -2.46
CA MET A 24 3.85 -15.84 -2.78
C MET A 24 4.35 -15.01 -1.61
N THR A 25 3.88 -15.34 -0.40
CA THR A 25 4.26 -14.68 0.87
C THR A 25 5.71 -15.02 1.26
N ALA A 26 6.09 -16.29 1.17
CA ALA A 26 7.44 -16.76 1.47
C ALA A 26 8.51 -16.13 0.55
N ALA A 27 8.18 -15.80 -0.69
CA ALA A 27 9.08 -15.09 -1.61
C ALA A 27 9.44 -13.65 -1.17
N MET A 28 8.75 -13.11 -0.14
CA MET A 28 8.96 -11.77 0.41
C MET A 28 9.54 -11.74 1.83
N VAL A 29 10.08 -12.85 2.36
CA VAL A 29 10.66 -12.87 3.72
C VAL A 29 11.71 -11.77 3.92
N HIS A 30 12.51 -11.45 2.90
CA HIS A 30 13.52 -10.37 2.96
C HIS A 30 12.94 -8.98 3.21
N ARG A 31 11.65 -8.77 2.91
CA ARG A 31 10.93 -7.53 3.17
C ARG A 31 10.56 -7.42 4.65
N GLY A 32 9.87 -8.46 5.15
CA GLY A 32 9.37 -8.55 6.50
C GLY A 32 9.80 -9.85 7.17
N PRO A 33 10.98 -9.91 7.80
CA PRO A 33 11.51 -11.13 8.40
C PRO A 33 10.85 -11.50 9.73
N ASP A 34 10.18 -10.55 10.40
CA ASP A 34 9.76 -10.72 11.79
C ASP A 34 8.54 -11.60 11.94
N ASP A 35 7.56 -11.50 11.03
CA ASP A 35 6.30 -12.22 11.13
C ASP A 35 5.65 -12.46 9.76
N ASP A 36 4.71 -13.41 9.71
CA ASP A 36 3.75 -13.55 8.62
C ASP A 36 2.31 -13.68 9.10
N GLY A 37 1.39 -13.39 8.20
CA GLY A 37 -0.02 -13.56 8.46
C GLY A 37 -0.83 -13.78 7.20
N PHE A 38 -1.97 -14.42 7.38
CA PHE A 38 -2.82 -14.89 6.30
C PHE A 38 -4.30 -14.69 6.65
N HIS A 39 -5.10 -14.38 5.64
CA HIS A 39 -6.55 -14.42 5.73
C HIS A 39 -7.11 -15.14 4.52
N PHE A 40 -7.94 -16.16 4.73
CA PHE A 40 -8.56 -16.94 3.68
C PHE A 40 -10.08 -16.93 3.85
N ALA A 41 -10.80 -16.52 2.81
CA ALA A 41 -12.24 -16.43 2.78
C ALA A 41 -12.77 -16.92 1.43
N GLY A 42 -12.80 -18.25 1.25
CA GLY A 42 -13.23 -18.89 0.01
C GLY A 42 -12.40 -18.39 -1.18
N ALA A 43 -13.04 -17.57 -2.03
CA ALA A 43 -12.47 -16.98 -3.23
C ALA A 43 -11.33 -15.96 -2.98
N LEU A 44 -11.09 -15.54 -1.74
CA LEU A 44 -10.04 -14.60 -1.37
C LEU A 44 -8.94 -15.27 -0.53
N GLY A 45 -7.69 -14.95 -0.85
CA GLY A 45 -6.54 -15.15 0.04
C GLY A 45 -5.67 -13.91 0.11
N LEU A 46 -5.35 -13.47 1.33
CA LEU A 46 -4.41 -12.40 1.62
C LEU A 46 -3.21 -12.98 2.36
N GLY A 47 -2.01 -12.48 2.04
CA GLY A 47 -0.75 -12.83 2.69
C GLY A 47 0.09 -11.59 3.00
N MET A 48 0.82 -11.65 4.11
CA MET A 48 1.66 -10.55 4.59
C MET A 48 2.97 -11.06 5.18
N ARG A 49 4.07 -10.34 4.92
CA ARG A 49 5.36 -10.40 5.62
C ARG A 49 5.60 -9.10 6.35
N ARG A 50 5.77 -9.15 7.67
CA ARG A 50 5.87 -7.97 8.53
C ARG A 50 7.33 -7.63 8.87
N LEU A 51 7.68 -6.35 8.75
CA LEU A 51 8.79 -5.75 9.48
C LEU A 51 8.17 -4.85 10.55
N SER A 52 8.45 -5.12 11.81
CA SER A 52 7.78 -4.53 12.96
C SER A 52 8.43 -3.19 13.28
N ILE A 53 7.76 -2.09 12.92
CA ILE A 53 8.25 -0.72 13.14
C ILE A 53 7.38 0.03 14.17
N ILE A 54 6.06 -0.13 14.10
CA ILE A 54 5.07 0.47 15.01
C ILE A 54 4.21 -0.65 15.59
N ASP A 55 3.94 -0.57 16.89
CA ASP A 55 3.16 -1.52 17.67
C ASP A 55 3.68 -2.96 17.52
N LEU A 56 4.88 -3.21 18.04
CA LEU A 56 5.59 -4.48 17.85
C LEU A 56 4.74 -5.71 18.21
N GLU A 57 3.90 -5.60 19.24
CA GLU A 57 3.08 -6.70 19.77
C GLU A 57 1.66 -6.74 19.19
N GLY A 58 1.01 -5.59 18.97
CA GLY A 58 -0.39 -5.51 18.53
C GLY A 58 -0.60 -5.35 17.03
N GLY A 59 0.45 -4.99 16.28
CA GLY A 59 0.34 -4.66 14.85
C GLY A 59 0.45 -5.85 13.89
N ALA A 60 0.13 -7.06 14.34
CA ALA A 60 0.06 -8.24 13.48
C ALA A 60 -1.03 -8.05 12.41
N GLN A 61 -0.73 -8.47 11.18
CA GLN A 61 -1.61 -8.32 10.03
C GLN A 61 -1.87 -9.68 9.39
N PRO A 62 -3.05 -9.96 8.83
CA PRO A 62 -4.13 -9.02 8.50
C PRO A 62 -4.91 -8.48 9.72
N ILE A 63 -5.32 -7.21 9.65
CA ILE A 63 -6.13 -6.55 10.69
C ILE A 63 -7.58 -6.50 10.22
N ALA A 64 -8.51 -6.76 11.13
CA ALA A 64 -9.94 -6.73 10.86
C ALA A 64 -10.65 -5.61 11.65
N SER A 65 -11.77 -5.09 11.13
CA SER A 65 -12.63 -4.15 11.85
C SER A 65 -13.30 -4.77 13.07
N GLU A 66 -14.08 -3.99 13.83
CA GLU A 66 -14.72 -4.50 15.05
C GLU A 66 -15.68 -5.64 14.74
N ALA A 67 -16.45 -5.51 13.66
CA ALA A 67 -17.38 -6.53 13.19
C ALA A 67 -16.68 -7.68 12.45
N GLY A 68 -15.40 -7.53 12.11
CA GLY A 68 -14.63 -8.51 11.35
C GLY A 68 -15.07 -8.64 9.88
N THR A 69 -15.81 -7.66 9.37
CA THR A 69 -16.33 -7.62 7.99
C THR A 69 -15.35 -7.01 7.00
N HIS A 70 -14.44 -6.16 7.50
CA HIS A 70 -13.40 -5.53 6.72
C HIS A 70 -12.04 -6.04 7.17
N ILE A 71 -11.19 -6.44 6.23
CA ILE A 71 -9.87 -7.01 6.51
C ILE A 71 -8.83 -6.30 5.67
N THR A 72 -7.73 -5.85 6.27
CA THR A 72 -6.66 -5.15 5.56
C THR A 72 -5.29 -5.75 5.79
N VAL A 73 -4.45 -5.65 4.76
CA VAL A 73 -2.98 -5.76 4.84
C VAL A 73 -2.36 -4.53 4.21
N CYS A 74 -1.29 -4.01 4.80
CA CYS A 74 -0.64 -2.77 4.37
C CYS A 74 0.89 -2.87 4.46
N ASN A 75 1.55 -2.71 3.32
CA ASN A 75 2.98 -2.38 3.28
C ASN A 75 3.13 -0.86 3.25
N GLY A 76 3.30 -0.25 4.41
CA GLY A 76 3.27 1.20 4.52
C GLY A 76 3.38 1.72 5.95
N GLU A 77 3.26 3.03 6.05
CA GLU A 77 3.11 3.80 7.29
C GLU A 77 2.06 4.89 7.04
N ILE A 78 1.03 4.96 7.89
CA ILE A 78 0.02 6.02 7.89
C ILE A 78 0.42 7.05 8.95
N TYR A 79 1.08 8.12 8.54
CA TYR A 79 1.67 9.12 9.43
C TYR A 79 0.65 9.88 10.28
N ASN A 80 -0.57 10.07 9.76
CA ASN A 80 -1.65 10.76 10.48
C ASN A 80 -2.59 9.79 11.22
N PHE A 81 -2.15 8.57 11.53
CA PHE A 81 -3.03 7.56 12.14
C PHE A 81 -3.56 7.96 13.53
N ARG A 82 -2.83 8.79 14.29
CA ARG A 82 -3.27 9.25 15.61
C ARG A 82 -4.43 10.23 15.49
N GLU A 83 -4.34 11.13 14.53
CA GLU A 83 -5.39 12.09 14.19
C GLU A 83 -6.62 11.36 13.64
N LEU A 84 -6.42 10.41 12.70
CA LEU A 84 -7.49 9.57 12.16
C LEU A 84 -8.16 8.77 13.26
N ARG A 85 -7.39 8.15 14.16
CA ARG A 85 -7.92 7.39 15.30
C ARG A 85 -8.80 8.26 16.19
N ALA A 86 -8.33 9.45 16.58
CA ALA A 86 -9.13 10.35 17.43
C ALA A 86 -10.44 10.77 16.76
N GLU A 87 -10.40 11.05 15.45
CA GLU A 87 -11.60 11.36 14.67
C GLU A 87 -12.56 10.16 14.60
N LEU A 88 -12.05 8.96 14.32
CA LEU A 88 -12.86 7.75 14.19
C LEU A 88 -13.43 7.29 15.54
N GLU A 89 -12.67 7.38 16.63
CA GLU A 89 -13.18 7.13 17.99
C GLU A 89 -14.32 8.11 18.35
N ALA A 90 -14.23 9.36 17.92
CA ALA A 90 -15.32 10.34 18.09
C ALA A 90 -16.59 10.00 17.27
N HIS A 91 -16.44 9.24 16.17
CA HIS A 91 -17.55 8.68 15.39
C HIS A 91 -18.04 7.32 15.94
N GLY A 92 -17.44 6.81 17.01
CA GLY A 92 -17.86 5.59 17.71
C GLY A 92 -17.12 4.30 17.33
N HIS A 93 -16.06 4.39 16.52
CA HIS A 93 -15.20 3.24 16.19
C HIS A 93 -14.38 2.79 17.41
N ILE A 94 -14.15 1.49 17.55
CA ILE A 94 -13.44 0.87 18.68
C ILE A 94 -12.19 0.14 18.17
N PHE A 95 -11.04 0.78 18.36
CA PHE A 95 -9.73 0.23 18.03
C PHE A 95 -9.28 -0.83 19.04
N ARG A 96 -8.70 -1.92 18.55
CA ARG A 96 -8.15 -3.04 19.32
C ARG A 96 -6.62 -3.02 19.42
N THR A 97 -5.96 -2.33 18.51
CA THR A 97 -4.50 -2.24 18.40
C THR A 97 -4.05 -0.77 18.52
N ARG A 98 -2.74 -0.56 18.50
CA ARG A 98 -2.12 0.77 18.35
C ARG A 98 -1.43 0.93 17.00
N SER A 99 -1.62 -0.05 16.09
CA SER A 99 -1.08 -0.01 14.75
C SER A 99 -1.77 1.06 13.92
N ASP A 100 -0.96 1.76 13.14
CA ASP A 100 -1.41 2.69 12.09
C ASP A 100 -2.30 1.99 11.03
N THR A 101 -2.09 0.70 10.80
CA THR A 101 -2.82 -0.10 9.81
C THR A 101 -4.28 -0.32 10.19
N GLU A 102 -4.62 -0.38 11.48
CA GLU A 102 -6.01 -0.54 11.93
C GLU A 102 -6.89 0.67 11.57
N ALA A 103 -6.29 1.88 11.48
CA ALA A 103 -7.03 3.06 11.04
C ALA A 103 -7.64 2.89 9.64
N LEU A 104 -7.09 2.00 8.79
CA LEU A 104 -7.58 1.77 7.44
C LEU A 104 -8.97 1.12 7.40
N VAL A 105 -9.22 0.12 8.26
CA VAL A 105 -10.52 -0.59 8.25
C VAL A 105 -11.63 0.31 8.78
N HIS A 106 -11.38 1.04 9.85
CA HIS A 106 -12.35 2.00 10.42
C HIS A 106 -12.57 3.20 9.50
N ALA A 107 -11.51 3.73 8.87
CA ALA A 107 -11.65 4.81 7.89
C ALA A 107 -12.49 4.38 6.69
N TYR A 108 -12.33 3.12 6.23
CA TYR A 108 -13.16 2.57 5.17
C TYR A 108 -14.62 2.38 5.61
N GLU A 109 -14.88 1.88 6.82
CA GLU A 109 -16.25 1.78 7.35
C GLU A 109 -16.93 3.16 7.46
N GLN A 110 -16.16 4.20 7.81
CA GLN A 110 -16.67 5.55 7.98
C GLN A 110 -16.91 6.30 6.65
N TRP A 111 -16.02 6.14 5.67
CA TRP A 111 -15.98 6.99 4.47
C TRP A 111 -16.01 6.21 3.15
N ASP A 112 -16.18 4.88 3.20
CA ASP A 112 -16.06 3.97 2.05
C ASP A 112 -14.80 4.33 1.24
N PHE A 113 -14.86 4.30 -0.10
CA PHE A 113 -13.75 4.62 -0.99
C PHE A 113 -13.09 5.98 -0.73
N ALA A 114 -13.82 6.95 -0.17
CA ALA A 114 -13.25 8.27 0.11
C ALA A 114 -12.18 8.22 1.21
N PHE A 115 -12.09 7.15 2.02
CA PHE A 115 -11.07 7.01 3.06
C PHE A 115 -9.63 7.28 2.56
N LEU A 116 -9.34 6.93 1.30
CA LEU A 116 -8.02 7.13 0.70
C LEU A 116 -7.59 8.61 0.65
N THR A 117 -8.54 9.55 0.59
CA THR A 117 -8.24 10.99 0.58
C THR A 117 -7.93 11.54 1.98
N HIS A 118 -8.21 10.77 3.03
CA HIS A 118 -7.90 11.12 4.41
C HIS A 118 -6.53 10.60 4.85
N LEU A 119 -5.89 9.73 4.05
CA LEU A 119 -4.62 9.11 4.41
C LEU A 119 -3.44 10.04 4.10
N ASN A 120 -2.58 10.25 5.09
CA ASN A 120 -1.27 10.84 4.95
C ASN A 120 -0.22 9.77 5.23
N GLY A 121 0.49 9.30 4.21
CA GLY A 121 1.38 8.16 4.38
C GLY A 121 2.01 7.67 3.08
N MET A 122 2.87 6.67 3.24
CA MET A 122 3.38 5.84 2.15
C MET A 122 2.79 4.44 2.29
N PHE A 123 2.13 3.91 1.28
CA PHE A 123 1.40 2.65 1.41
C PHE A 123 1.16 1.96 0.07
N GLY A 124 1.29 0.64 0.10
CA GLY A 124 0.59 -0.27 -0.80
C GLY A 124 -0.29 -1.15 0.08
N LEU A 125 -1.60 -1.06 -0.08
CA LEU A 125 -2.57 -1.74 0.78
C LEU A 125 -3.53 -2.60 -0.04
N ALA A 126 -4.08 -3.62 0.63
CA ALA A 126 -5.21 -4.40 0.16
C ALA A 126 -6.26 -4.45 1.28
N LEU A 127 -7.46 -3.98 0.98
CA LEU A 127 -8.61 -4.00 1.88
C LEU A 127 -9.72 -4.85 1.26
N TRP A 128 -10.24 -5.78 2.04
CA TRP A 128 -11.35 -6.63 1.67
C TRP A 128 -12.61 -6.22 2.43
N ASP A 129 -13.68 -5.94 1.69
CA ASP A 129 -15.04 -5.83 2.20
C ASP A 129 -15.76 -7.16 1.95
N ALA A 130 -16.05 -7.90 3.02
CA ALA A 130 -16.72 -9.19 2.92
C ALA A 130 -18.21 -9.10 2.57
N ALA A 131 -18.88 -7.99 2.94
CA ALA A 131 -20.30 -7.80 2.67
C ALA A 131 -20.54 -7.55 1.17
N GLU A 132 -19.75 -6.66 0.59
CA GLU A 132 -19.83 -6.29 -0.83
C GLU A 132 -18.95 -7.19 -1.73
N ARG A 133 -18.20 -8.13 -1.14
CA ARG A 133 -17.22 -8.98 -1.82
C ARG A 133 -16.28 -8.15 -2.69
N THR A 134 -15.74 -7.08 -2.11
CA THR A 134 -14.96 -6.08 -2.84
C THR A 134 -13.53 -6.02 -2.31
N LEU A 135 -12.57 -6.21 -3.21
CA LEU A 135 -11.15 -6.02 -2.93
C LEU A 135 -10.70 -4.64 -3.43
N VAL A 136 -10.20 -3.80 -2.54
CA VAL A 136 -9.59 -2.51 -2.85
C VAL A 136 -8.08 -2.63 -2.71
N LEU A 137 -7.36 -2.52 -3.82
CA LEU A 137 -5.90 -2.40 -3.83
C LEU A 137 -5.56 -0.93 -4.04
N ALA A 138 -4.86 -0.28 -3.11
CA ALA A 138 -4.52 1.14 -3.25
C ALA A 138 -3.02 1.38 -3.08
N ARG A 139 -2.50 2.36 -3.82
CA ARG A 139 -1.10 2.80 -3.75
C ARG A 139 -1.02 4.29 -3.54
N ASP A 140 -0.13 4.69 -2.63
CA ASP A 140 0.05 6.06 -2.16
C ASP A 140 0.20 7.10 -3.30
N PRO A 141 -0.10 8.38 -3.02
CA PRO A 141 -0.10 9.46 -4.00
C PRO A 141 1.14 9.56 -4.88
N TYR A 142 2.31 9.19 -4.36
CA TYR A 142 3.60 9.34 -5.03
C TYR A 142 4.22 8.00 -5.43
N GLY A 143 3.55 6.88 -5.15
CA GLY A 143 3.99 5.53 -5.49
C GLY A 143 5.25 5.11 -4.74
N ILE A 144 5.44 5.57 -3.50
CA ILE A 144 6.59 5.24 -2.66
C ILE A 144 6.65 3.74 -2.40
N LYS A 145 5.52 3.11 -2.02
CA LYS A 145 5.47 1.67 -1.79
C LYS A 145 5.10 0.93 -3.07
N PRO A 146 5.75 -0.20 -3.40
CA PRO A 146 5.44 -0.94 -4.61
C PRO A 146 4.15 -1.77 -4.45
N LEU A 147 3.35 -1.82 -5.51
CA LEU A 147 2.20 -2.71 -5.62
C LEU A 147 1.97 -3.07 -7.09
N TYR A 148 2.02 -4.37 -7.38
CA TYR A 148 1.86 -4.95 -8.71
C TYR A 148 0.64 -5.86 -8.73
N TYR A 149 0.04 -6.01 -9.91
CA TYR A 149 -1.09 -6.91 -10.11
C TYR A 149 -1.06 -7.58 -11.49
N HIS A 150 -1.72 -8.73 -11.55
CA HIS A 150 -2.03 -9.47 -12.77
C HIS A 150 -3.51 -9.85 -12.72
N ASP A 151 -4.28 -9.43 -13.71
CA ASP A 151 -5.71 -9.71 -13.83
C ASP A 151 -5.96 -10.54 -15.10
N THR A 152 -6.58 -11.70 -14.95
CA THR A 152 -6.94 -12.62 -16.05
C THR A 152 -8.39 -12.43 -16.53
N GLY A 153 -9.14 -11.51 -15.93
CA GLY A 153 -10.55 -11.28 -16.25
C GLY A 153 -11.51 -12.10 -15.38
N ASP A 154 -11.02 -13.11 -14.69
CA ASP A 154 -11.73 -13.93 -13.69
C ASP A 154 -11.09 -13.89 -12.29
N THR A 155 -9.77 -13.67 -12.24
CA THR A 155 -8.95 -13.73 -11.06
C THR A 155 -7.96 -12.57 -11.07
N ILE A 156 -7.89 -11.86 -9.95
CA ILE A 156 -6.84 -10.88 -9.70
C ILE A 156 -5.80 -11.43 -8.73
N ARG A 157 -4.53 -11.24 -9.08
CA ARG A 157 -3.35 -11.55 -8.25
C ARG A 157 -2.59 -10.27 -8.00
N PHE A 158 -2.12 -10.05 -6.78
CA PHE A 158 -1.34 -8.86 -6.45
C PHE A 158 -0.19 -9.18 -5.51
N ALA A 159 0.86 -8.35 -5.57
CA ALA A 159 1.96 -8.42 -4.63
C ALA A 159 2.78 -7.13 -4.57
N SER A 160 3.52 -6.93 -3.48
CA SER A 160 4.53 -5.87 -3.38
C SER A 160 5.70 -6.07 -4.34
N GLU A 161 5.98 -7.31 -4.79
CA GLU A 161 7.08 -7.61 -5.71
C GLU A 161 6.64 -8.61 -6.79
N ILE A 162 7.14 -8.42 -8.01
CA ILE A 162 6.79 -9.26 -9.16
C ILE A 162 7.15 -10.73 -8.92
N LYS A 163 8.30 -11.02 -8.28
CA LYS A 163 8.70 -12.42 -8.01
C LYS A 163 7.68 -13.22 -7.21
N SER A 164 6.90 -12.56 -6.35
CA SER A 164 5.79 -13.21 -5.64
C SER A 164 4.67 -13.58 -6.59
N LEU A 165 4.29 -12.70 -7.53
CA LEU A 165 3.31 -13.06 -8.56
C LEU A 165 3.77 -14.28 -9.38
N LEU A 166 5.07 -14.36 -9.68
CA LEU A 166 5.66 -15.47 -10.45
C LEU A 166 5.72 -16.81 -9.70
N CYS A 167 5.31 -16.85 -8.42
CA CYS A 167 5.09 -18.10 -7.68
C CYS A 167 3.77 -18.78 -8.10
N ASP A 168 2.79 -18.02 -8.59
CA ASP A 168 1.57 -18.60 -9.14
C ASP A 168 1.82 -19.09 -10.58
N PRO A 169 1.64 -20.39 -10.89
CA PRO A 169 1.83 -20.94 -12.23
C PRO A 169 0.95 -20.31 -13.31
N ALA A 170 -0.18 -19.70 -12.92
CA ALA A 170 -1.06 -19.00 -13.84
C ALA A 170 -0.49 -17.65 -14.32
N VAL A 171 0.53 -17.11 -13.65
CA VAL A 171 1.19 -15.86 -14.06
C VAL A 171 2.31 -16.17 -15.06
N PRO A 172 2.20 -15.71 -16.33
CA PRO A 172 3.19 -16.02 -17.34
C PRO A 172 4.52 -15.32 -17.07
N ARG A 173 5.62 -16.07 -17.22
CA ARG A 173 7.00 -15.53 -17.20
C ARG A 173 7.43 -15.01 -18.57
N ALA A 174 6.54 -14.28 -19.23
CA ALA A 174 6.78 -13.72 -20.56
C ALA A 174 7.34 -12.30 -20.44
N VAL A 175 8.38 -12.00 -21.22
CA VAL A 175 8.91 -10.63 -21.33
C VAL A 175 7.94 -9.78 -22.12
N ASP A 176 7.70 -8.54 -21.67
CA ASP A 176 7.03 -7.51 -22.45
C ASP A 176 8.08 -6.76 -23.30
N PRO A 177 8.11 -6.94 -24.65
CA PRO A 177 9.12 -6.30 -25.49
C PRO A 177 9.11 -4.78 -25.39
N LEU A 178 7.93 -4.17 -25.22
CA LEU A 178 7.83 -2.72 -25.04
C LEU A 178 8.31 -2.31 -23.63
N GLY A 179 8.03 -3.13 -22.62
CA GLY A 179 8.60 -2.92 -21.28
C GLY A 179 10.13 -2.94 -21.28
N LEU A 180 10.73 -3.88 -22.02
CA LEU A 180 12.18 -3.98 -22.20
C LEU A 180 12.75 -2.79 -22.98
N ASP A 181 12.11 -2.39 -24.08
CA ASP A 181 12.52 -1.23 -24.88
C ASP A 181 12.51 0.07 -24.06
N LEU A 182 11.47 0.28 -23.25
CA LEU A 182 11.38 1.43 -22.34
C LEU A 182 12.50 1.42 -21.30
N TYR A 183 12.83 0.25 -20.74
CA TYR A 183 13.95 0.12 -19.81
C TYR A 183 15.28 0.47 -20.49
N LEU A 184 15.53 -0.04 -21.70
CA LEU A 184 16.77 0.26 -22.44
C LEU A 184 16.86 1.73 -22.84
N SER A 185 15.72 2.37 -23.12
CA SER A 185 15.65 3.78 -23.51
C SER A 185 15.76 4.75 -22.33
N PHE A 186 15.12 4.44 -21.20
CA PHE A 186 14.96 5.37 -20.07
C PHE A 186 15.69 4.93 -18.79
N SER A 187 16.31 3.75 -18.77
CA SER A 187 16.84 3.08 -17.57
C SER A 187 15.81 2.76 -16.48
N TYR A 188 14.51 2.88 -16.79
CA TYR A 188 13.40 2.42 -15.96
C TYR A 188 12.17 2.14 -16.84
N VAL A 189 11.21 1.36 -16.32
CA VAL A 189 9.92 1.15 -16.99
C VAL A 189 8.87 2.09 -16.37
N PRO A 190 8.30 3.05 -17.12
CA PRO A 190 7.22 3.92 -16.64
C PRO A 190 5.97 3.15 -16.22
N SER A 191 5.32 3.61 -15.14
CA SER A 191 4.02 3.06 -14.70
C SER A 191 2.97 3.32 -15.78
N PRO A 192 1.98 2.42 -16.00
CA PRO A 192 1.71 1.18 -15.26
C PRO A 192 2.45 -0.06 -15.79
N ARG A 193 3.35 0.07 -16.77
CA ARG A 193 3.98 -1.08 -17.42
C ARG A 193 5.09 -1.70 -16.55
N THR A 194 5.39 -2.97 -16.80
CA THR A 194 6.55 -3.67 -16.26
C THR A 194 7.30 -4.37 -17.41
N ALA A 195 8.46 -4.99 -17.12
CA ALA A 195 9.16 -5.81 -18.10
C ALA A 195 8.50 -7.20 -18.32
N PHE A 196 7.40 -7.50 -17.62
CA PHE A 196 6.68 -8.76 -17.70
C PHE A 196 5.30 -8.55 -18.33
N ALA A 197 4.99 -9.34 -19.35
CA ALA A 197 3.71 -9.26 -20.05
C ALA A 197 2.56 -9.62 -19.09
N GLY A 198 1.51 -8.80 -19.10
CA GLY A 198 0.32 -8.98 -18.25
C GLY A 198 0.51 -8.58 -16.77
N ILE A 199 1.72 -8.22 -16.33
CA ILE A 199 1.95 -7.71 -14.98
C ILE A 199 2.01 -6.19 -15.03
N HIS A 200 1.16 -5.55 -14.25
CA HIS A 200 1.03 -4.11 -14.18
C HIS A 200 1.46 -3.59 -12.80
N ARG A 201 2.07 -2.41 -12.78
CA ARG A 201 2.32 -1.67 -11.55
C ARG A 201 1.16 -0.71 -11.31
N LEU A 202 0.53 -0.79 -10.14
CA LEU A 202 -0.57 0.12 -9.79
C LEU A 202 -0.07 1.58 -9.84
N PRO A 203 -0.72 2.49 -10.60
CA PRO A 203 -0.28 3.89 -10.66
C PRO A 203 -0.33 4.59 -9.30
N PRO A 204 0.56 5.57 -9.05
CA PRO A 204 0.49 6.44 -7.87
C PRO A 204 -0.85 7.16 -7.75
N GLY A 205 -1.45 7.20 -6.56
CA GLY A 205 -2.73 7.91 -6.33
C GLY A 205 -3.96 7.22 -6.96
N TYR A 206 -3.83 5.94 -7.30
CA TYR A 206 -4.91 5.10 -7.80
C TYR A 206 -5.20 3.94 -6.86
N ALA A 207 -6.43 3.48 -6.92
CA ALA A 207 -6.87 2.20 -6.41
C ALA A 207 -7.42 1.33 -7.55
N LEU A 208 -7.19 0.03 -7.49
CA LEU A 208 -7.86 -0.97 -8.30
C LEU A 208 -8.95 -1.61 -7.44
N VAL A 209 -10.20 -1.36 -7.79
CA VAL A 209 -11.36 -1.88 -7.07
C VAL A 209 -11.89 -3.09 -7.83
N CYS A 210 -11.83 -4.26 -7.22
CA CYS A 210 -12.29 -5.50 -7.80
C CYS A 210 -13.52 -6.05 -7.09
N THR A 211 -14.57 -6.29 -7.87
CA THR A 211 -15.87 -6.80 -7.43
C THR A 211 -16.19 -8.08 -8.19
N PRO A 212 -17.28 -8.81 -7.87
CA PRO A 212 -17.69 -9.96 -8.66
C PRO A 212 -18.00 -9.64 -10.14
N ARG A 213 -18.19 -8.35 -10.48
CA ARG A 213 -18.42 -7.89 -11.85
C ARG A 213 -17.15 -7.57 -12.62
N GLY A 214 -15.98 -7.56 -11.97
CA GLY A 214 -14.68 -7.21 -12.55
C GLY A 214 -13.93 -6.15 -11.75
N CYS A 215 -12.73 -5.83 -12.23
CA CYS A 215 -11.85 -4.84 -11.62
C CYS A 215 -11.81 -3.52 -12.42
N ALA A 216 -11.74 -2.39 -11.72
CA ALA A 216 -11.67 -1.07 -12.31
C ALA A 216 -10.68 -0.16 -11.57
N LEU A 217 -9.88 0.60 -12.33
CA LEU A 217 -9.01 1.63 -11.77
C LEU A 217 -9.82 2.88 -11.40
N ARG A 218 -9.63 3.36 -10.18
CA ARG A 218 -10.21 4.59 -9.65
C ARG A 218 -9.09 5.48 -9.13
N ARG A 219 -8.98 6.69 -9.68
CA ARG A 219 -8.06 7.69 -9.16
C ARG A 219 -8.66 8.32 -7.90
N TYR A 220 -7.87 8.44 -6.84
CA TYR A 220 -8.27 9.13 -5.61
C TYR A 220 -7.40 10.35 -5.31
N HIS A 221 -6.23 10.46 -5.95
CA HIS A 221 -5.34 11.61 -5.79
C HIS A 221 -4.85 12.12 -7.14
N ILE A 222 -4.72 13.44 -7.25
CA ILE A 222 -4.02 14.12 -8.35
C ILE A 222 -3.13 15.19 -7.73
N ALA A 223 -1.84 15.18 -8.10
CA ALA A 223 -1.00 16.33 -7.83
C ALA A 223 -1.51 17.48 -8.72
N ALA A 224 -2.25 18.41 -8.13
CA ALA A 224 -2.68 19.60 -8.83
C ALA A 224 -1.49 20.55 -8.99
N PRO A 225 -1.28 21.18 -10.16
CA PRO A 225 -0.31 22.25 -10.27
C PRO A 225 -0.70 23.37 -9.31
N THR A 226 0.23 23.72 -8.42
CA THR A 226 0.03 24.84 -7.48
C THR A 226 -0.01 26.14 -8.26
N ALA A 227 -0.96 27.02 -7.94
CA ALA A 227 -0.95 28.38 -8.45
C ALA A 227 0.37 29.08 -8.05
N MET A 228 0.86 30.00 -8.89
CA MET A 228 1.99 30.84 -8.49
C MET A 228 1.64 31.59 -7.22
N ASP A 229 2.43 31.36 -6.17
CA ASP A 229 2.29 32.06 -4.90
C ASP A 229 2.72 33.52 -5.05
N SER A 230 1.91 34.45 -4.57
CA SER A 230 2.17 35.89 -4.63
C SER A 230 2.89 36.42 -3.39
N ARG A 231 3.15 35.58 -2.38
CA ARG A 231 3.96 35.93 -1.21
C ARG A 231 5.42 36.15 -1.59
N GLY A 232 6.12 37.00 -0.83
CA GLY A 232 7.54 37.25 -1.03
C GLY A 232 8.42 36.04 -0.68
N GLU A 233 9.59 35.96 -1.31
CA GLU A 233 10.55 34.84 -1.16
C GLU A 233 10.83 34.47 0.30
N ALA A 234 11.07 35.46 1.17
CA ALA A 234 11.36 35.22 2.58
C ALA A 234 10.25 34.45 3.31
N ALA A 235 8.98 34.72 2.99
CA ALA A 235 7.85 34.01 3.58
C ALA A 235 7.76 32.55 3.06
N LEU A 236 8.06 32.34 1.78
CA LEU A 236 8.06 31.00 1.17
C LEU A 236 9.21 30.14 1.70
N VAL A 237 10.38 30.73 1.96
CA VAL A 237 11.52 30.03 2.57
C VAL A 237 11.19 29.56 3.98
N GLU A 238 10.55 30.40 4.79
CA GLU A 238 10.18 30.01 6.16
C GLU A 238 9.11 28.91 6.15
N GLU A 239 8.07 29.05 5.33
CA GLU A 239 7.05 28.01 5.19
C GLU A 239 7.63 26.68 4.70
N LEU A 240 8.52 26.71 3.70
CA LEU A 240 9.20 25.50 3.22
C LEU A 240 9.97 24.81 4.34
N ARG A 241 10.69 25.58 5.17
CA ARG A 241 11.42 25.05 6.32
C ARG A 241 10.49 24.40 7.33
N GLU A 242 9.37 25.06 7.66
CA GLU A 242 8.36 24.51 8.56
C GLU A 242 7.74 23.21 8.03
N LEU A 243 7.40 23.19 6.73
CA LEU A 243 6.81 22.02 6.07
C LEU A 243 7.77 20.83 6.01
N ILE A 244 9.04 21.06 5.66
CA ILE A 244 10.05 19.98 5.65
C ILE A 244 10.25 19.46 7.07
N ALA A 245 10.42 20.33 8.06
CA ALA A 245 10.59 19.92 9.45
C ALA A 245 9.36 19.16 9.98
N ALA A 246 8.15 19.57 9.61
CA ALA A 246 6.92 18.85 9.94
C ALA A 246 6.79 17.51 9.23
N ALA A 247 7.30 17.38 8.00
CA ALA A 247 7.34 16.10 7.28
C ALA A 247 8.33 15.13 7.93
N VAL A 248 9.54 15.59 8.28
CA VAL A 248 10.55 14.78 8.99
C VAL A 248 10.00 14.29 10.33
N ARG A 249 9.47 15.18 11.17
CA ARG A 249 8.89 14.81 12.47
C ARG A 249 7.81 13.73 12.37
N ARG A 250 6.94 13.80 11.36
CA ARG A 250 5.89 12.78 11.12
C ARG A 250 6.45 11.41 10.74
N GLN A 251 7.59 11.39 10.03
CA GLN A 251 8.27 10.15 9.59
C GLN A 251 9.21 9.57 10.65
N MET A 252 9.41 10.25 11.79
CA MET A 252 10.22 9.77 12.91
C MET A 252 9.42 8.92 13.91
N VAL A 253 8.13 8.70 13.70
CA VAL A 253 7.29 7.88 14.59
C VAL A 253 7.62 6.40 14.39
N ALA A 254 8.39 5.83 15.32
CA ALA A 254 8.74 4.41 15.33
C ALA A 254 8.96 3.91 16.77
N ASP A 255 8.68 2.63 17.02
CA ASP A 255 8.99 1.94 18.29
C ASP A 255 10.38 1.26 18.26
N VAL A 256 11.14 1.47 17.18
CA VAL A 256 12.48 0.94 16.94
C VAL A 256 13.47 2.09 16.65
N PRO A 257 14.79 1.88 16.80
CA PRO A 257 15.78 2.91 16.48
C PRO A 257 15.66 3.40 15.03
N VAL A 258 15.69 4.73 14.87
CA VAL A 258 15.66 5.40 13.56
C VAL A 258 17.08 5.78 13.15
N GLY A 259 17.40 5.61 11.87
CA GLY A 259 18.66 6.04 11.27
C GLY A 259 18.42 6.93 10.05
N ALA A 260 19.48 7.60 9.57
CA ALA A 260 19.43 8.47 8.39
C ALA A 260 20.48 8.04 7.35
N LEU A 261 20.16 8.20 6.07
CA LEU A 261 21.10 8.02 4.96
C LEU A 261 21.72 9.39 4.62
N LEU A 262 23.03 9.53 4.83
CA LEU A 262 23.75 10.80 4.64
C LEU A 262 24.76 10.68 3.51
N SER A 263 24.48 11.34 2.37
CA SER A 263 25.40 11.38 1.22
C SER A 263 26.31 12.60 1.23
N GLY A 264 26.04 13.58 2.10
CA GLY A 264 26.66 14.91 2.09
C GLY A 264 26.00 15.89 1.11
N GLY A 265 25.07 15.43 0.27
CA GLY A 265 24.24 16.29 -0.57
C GLY A 265 23.20 17.06 0.23
N VAL A 266 22.73 18.20 -0.32
CA VAL A 266 21.81 19.12 0.36
C VAL A 266 20.55 18.43 0.88
N ASP A 267 19.94 17.53 0.11
CA ASP A 267 18.71 16.84 0.50
C ASP A 267 18.93 15.93 1.72
N SER A 268 19.93 15.06 1.65
CA SER A 268 20.25 14.12 2.73
C SER A 268 20.70 14.83 4.01
N THR A 269 21.47 15.92 3.88
CA THR A 269 21.93 16.72 5.00
C THR A 269 20.76 17.48 5.64
N THR A 270 19.85 18.03 4.83
CA THR A 270 18.65 18.71 5.33
C THR A 270 17.79 17.75 6.13
N THR A 271 17.46 16.58 5.58
CA THR A 271 16.66 15.57 6.30
C THR A 271 17.35 15.05 7.56
N ALA A 272 18.67 14.88 7.55
CA ALA A 272 19.41 14.36 8.71
C ALA A 272 19.63 15.38 9.84
N THR A 273 19.42 16.67 9.58
CA THR A 273 19.65 17.74 10.57
C THR A 273 18.38 18.28 11.21
N LEU A 274 17.21 17.97 10.63
CA LEU A 274 15.88 18.32 11.12
C LEU A 274 15.32 17.23 12.06
#